data_AF-A0A954JPG1-F1
#
_entry.id   AF-A0A954JPG1-F1
#
_cell.length_a   1.000
_cell.length_b   1.000
_cell.length_c   1.000
_cell.angle_alpha   90.00
_cell.angle_beta   90.00
_cell.angle_gamma   90.00
#
_symmetry.space_group_name_H-M   'P 1'
#
loop_
_entity.id
_entity.type
_entity.pdbx_description
1 polymer ?
#
loop_
_entity_poly.entity_id
_entity_poly.type
_entity_poly.pdbx_seq_one_letter_code
_entity_poly.pdbx_strand_id
1 'polypeptide(L)'
;MQSKATTVAEYLAELPEDRRKAISALRKVIKANLGKGFKEGMQYGMIGYFVPHSIYPAGYHCTPEQPLPFASLASQKNHMAFYSFFLYQDPEALKQFQDEWKASGQKLDMGKSCVRFKKIENVPLDAIGNAVARVSVDQYVAAYEAALDGYGKPRTAAKKKASKKKPAAKKAAKKAPAKKAAKKAPAKKAAKKSTKKVGAKKAAAKKKATTKR
;
A
#
# COMPACT_ATOMS: atom_id res chain seq x y z
N MET A 1 19.35 2.57 -16.93
CA MET A 1 20.19 3.67 -17.44
C MET A 1 20.39 4.62 -16.28
N GLN A 2 21.62 4.96 -15.94
CA GLN A 2 21.91 5.92 -14.87
C GLN A 2 21.98 7.32 -15.49
N SER A 3 21.22 8.26 -14.93
CA SER A 3 21.32 9.67 -15.32
C SER A 3 22.57 10.30 -14.67
N LYS A 4 23.13 11.30 -15.34
CA LYS A 4 24.22 12.13 -14.82
C LYS A 4 23.73 13.38 -14.09
N ALA A 5 22.41 13.58 -14.03
CA ALA A 5 21.79 14.70 -13.34
C ALA A 5 22.23 14.77 -11.87
N THR A 6 22.59 15.97 -11.44
CA THR A 6 23.03 16.24 -10.06
C THR A 6 21.86 16.70 -9.20
N THR A 7 20.81 17.23 -9.83
CA THR A 7 19.59 17.67 -9.16
C THR A 7 18.35 16.92 -9.64
N VAL A 8 17.32 16.88 -8.80
CA VAL A 8 16.01 16.29 -9.15
C VAL A 8 15.36 17.05 -10.31
N ALA A 9 15.57 18.36 -10.38
CA ALA A 9 15.03 19.20 -11.44
C ALA A 9 15.68 18.86 -12.79
N GLU A 10 17.01 18.74 -12.84
CA GLU A 10 17.74 18.26 -14.02
C GLU A 10 17.28 16.88 -14.43
N TYR A 11 17.16 15.95 -13.48
CA TYR A 11 16.70 14.60 -13.76
C TYR A 11 15.34 14.59 -14.45
N LEU A 12 14.37 15.35 -13.92
CA LEU A 12 13.04 15.47 -14.53
C LEU A 12 13.11 16.13 -15.91
N ALA A 13 13.97 17.12 -16.10
CA ALA A 13 14.15 17.83 -17.37
C ALA A 13 14.75 16.96 -18.48
N GLU A 14 15.56 15.95 -18.12
CA GLU A 14 16.12 14.97 -19.07
C GLU A 14 15.09 13.92 -19.51
N LEU A 15 14.02 13.69 -18.74
CA LEU A 15 13.04 12.66 -19.06
C LEU A 15 12.14 13.06 -20.24
N PRO A 16 11.78 12.09 -21.12
CA PRO A 16 10.67 12.24 -22.04
C PRO A 16 9.38 12.68 -21.32
N GLU A 17 8.53 13.44 -22.00
CA GLU A 17 7.38 14.11 -21.39
C GLU A 17 6.43 13.15 -20.67
N ASP A 18 6.13 12.00 -21.28
CA ASP A 18 5.28 10.95 -20.73
C ASP A 18 5.84 10.40 -19.40
N ARG A 19 7.15 10.13 -19.36
CA ARG A 19 7.83 9.63 -18.17
C ARG A 19 7.97 10.70 -17.10
N ARG A 20 8.25 11.94 -17.50
CA ARG A 20 8.33 13.09 -16.60
C ARG A 20 7.00 13.29 -15.87
N LYS A 21 5.88 13.21 -16.57
CA LYS A 21 4.53 13.31 -15.98
C LYS A 21 4.31 12.21 -14.95
N ALA A 22 4.58 10.96 -15.30
CA ALA A 22 4.40 9.82 -14.41
C ALA A 22 5.30 9.89 -13.15
N ILE A 23 6.60 10.15 -13.32
CA ILE A 23 7.54 10.29 -12.20
C ILE A 23 7.18 11.49 -11.33
N SER A 24 6.77 12.62 -11.92
CA SER A 24 6.38 13.81 -11.15
C SER A 24 5.11 13.59 -10.32
N ALA A 25 4.12 12.88 -10.87
CA ALA A 25 2.91 12.53 -10.14
C ALA A 25 3.23 11.64 -8.94
N LEU A 26 4.05 10.61 -9.13
CA LEU A 26 4.45 9.72 -8.06
C LEU A 26 5.33 10.43 -7.01
N ARG A 27 6.28 11.26 -7.45
CA ARG A 27 7.09 12.13 -6.58
C ARG A 27 6.21 13.00 -5.69
N LYS A 28 5.16 13.64 -6.24
CA LYS A 28 4.25 14.48 -5.47
C LYS A 28 3.60 13.72 -4.32
N VAL A 29 3.13 12.51 -4.60
CA VAL A 29 2.50 11.63 -3.60
C VAL A 29 3.48 11.22 -2.52
N ILE A 30 4.70 10.80 -2.89
CA ILE A 30 5.73 10.43 -1.92
C ILE A 30 6.05 11.63 -1.03
N LYS A 31 6.33 12.81 -1.60
CA LYS A 31 6.66 14.01 -0.82
C LYS A 31 5.55 14.45 0.13
N ALA A 32 4.29 14.29 -0.26
CA ALA A 32 3.14 14.63 0.59
C ALA A 32 3.00 13.68 1.80
N ASN A 33 3.48 12.44 1.67
CA ASN A 33 3.35 11.40 2.70
C ASN A 33 4.67 11.11 3.42
N LEU A 34 5.77 11.72 3.00
CA LEU A 34 7.09 11.47 3.55
C LEU A 34 7.19 12.05 4.96
N GLY A 35 7.54 11.20 5.93
CA GLY A 35 7.70 11.61 7.31
C GLY A 35 8.80 12.66 7.51
N LYS A 36 8.74 13.38 8.64
CA LYS A 36 9.79 14.33 9.02
C LYS A 36 11.12 13.58 9.19
N GLY A 37 12.21 14.21 8.75
CA GLY A 37 13.58 13.69 8.88
C GLY A 37 14.12 13.02 7.61
N PHE A 38 13.25 12.54 6.71
CA PHE A 38 13.71 12.12 5.39
C PHE A 38 14.06 13.32 4.51
N LYS A 39 15.02 13.13 3.60
CA LYS A 39 15.37 14.11 2.56
C LYS A 39 15.20 13.51 1.17
N GLU A 40 14.93 14.37 0.21
CA GLU A 40 14.89 14.06 -1.22
C GLU A 40 16.18 14.57 -1.88
N GLY A 41 16.77 13.76 -2.76
CA GLY A 41 17.96 14.14 -3.53
C GLY A 41 18.22 13.18 -4.69
N MET A 42 19.36 13.33 -5.33
CA MET A 42 19.84 12.35 -6.31
C MET A 42 20.67 11.27 -5.61
N GLN A 43 20.36 10.01 -5.87
CA GLN A 43 21.10 8.86 -5.34
C GLN A 43 21.19 7.78 -6.42
N TYR A 44 22.39 7.24 -6.67
CA TYR A 44 22.65 6.22 -7.72
C TYR A 44 22.10 6.57 -9.12
N GLY A 45 22.11 7.86 -9.50
CA GLY A 45 21.63 8.33 -10.81
C GLY A 45 20.10 8.33 -10.96
N MET A 46 19.36 8.34 -9.86
CA MET A 46 17.90 8.40 -9.79
C MET A 46 17.43 9.29 -8.63
N ILE A 47 16.14 9.63 -8.59
CA ILE A 47 15.59 10.39 -7.46
C ILE A 47 15.54 9.45 -6.25
N GLY A 48 16.19 9.82 -5.15
CA GLY A 48 16.26 9.07 -3.91
C GLY A 48 15.58 9.80 -2.76
N TYR A 49 15.02 9.02 -1.86
CA TYR A 49 14.56 9.43 -0.53
C TYR A 49 15.39 8.67 0.49
N PHE A 50 15.96 9.38 1.46
CA PHE A 50 16.94 8.82 2.38
C PHE A 50 16.92 9.49 3.74
N VAL A 51 17.48 8.81 4.74
CA VAL A 51 17.75 9.38 6.06
C VAL A 51 19.16 10.00 6.02
N PRO A 52 19.30 11.31 6.27
CA PRO A 52 20.59 12.01 6.19
C PRO A 52 21.53 11.61 7.34
N HIS A 53 22.84 11.79 7.14
CA HIS A 53 23.87 11.56 8.18
C HIS A 53 23.67 12.39 9.45
N SER A 54 23.00 13.55 9.34
CA SER A 54 22.66 14.35 10.52
C SER A 54 21.71 13.64 11.50
N ILE A 55 20.94 12.64 11.02
CA ILE A 55 20.06 11.82 11.84
C ILE A 55 20.67 10.44 12.06
N TYR A 56 21.27 9.85 11.03
CA TYR A 56 21.89 8.53 11.10
C TYR A 56 23.34 8.57 10.60
N PRO A 57 24.31 8.89 11.47
CA PRO A 57 25.70 9.13 11.07
C PRO A 57 26.37 7.94 10.38
N ALA A 58 26.02 6.70 10.78
CA ALA A 58 26.61 5.47 10.25
C ALA A 58 26.34 5.21 8.76
N GLY A 59 25.31 5.86 8.18
CA GLY A 59 25.03 5.76 6.75
C GLY A 59 24.63 4.37 6.26
N TYR A 60 24.73 4.14 4.96
CA TYR A 60 24.42 2.83 4.39
C TYR A 60 25.54 1.81 4.63
N HIS A 61 25.19 0.59 5.04
CA HIS A 61 26.17 -0.40 5.54
C HIS A 61 27.15 -0.87 4.46
N CYS A 62 26.75 -0.88 3.18
CA CYS A 62 27.69 -1.22 2.09
C CYS A 62 28.58 -0.04 1.70
N THR A 63 28.16 1.20 1.98
CA THR A 63 28.84 2.43 1.57
C THR A 63 28.50 3.53 2.57
N PRO A 64 29.20 3.58 3.71
CA PRO A 64 28.87 4.47 4.83
C PRO A 64 28.85 5.95 4.50
N GLU A 65 29.50 6.37 3.40
CA GLU A 65 29.47 7.74 2.89
C GLU A 65 28.13 8.11 2.24
N GLN A 66 27.30 7.11 1.92
CA GLN A 66 25.96 7.31 1.41
C GLN A 66 24.95 7.38 2.56
N PRO A 67 23.96 8.29 2.47
CA PRO A 67 22.87 8.32 3.43
C PRO A 67 22.05 7.04 3.33
N LEU A 68 21.35 6.68 4.42
CA LEU A 68 20.58 5.44 4.49
C LEU A 68 19.40 5.49 3.50
N PRO A 69 19.41 4.69 2.41
CA PRO A 69 18.36 4.72 1.40
C PRO A 69 17.03 4.25 1.97
N PHE A 70 15.94 4.92 1.61
CA PHE A 70 14.57 4.58 2.01
C PHE A 70 13.70 4.20 0.80
N ALA A 71 13.70 5.03 -0.23
CA ALA A 71 12.98 4.78 -1.48
C ALA A 71 13.66 5.46 -2.67
N SER A 72 13.34 5.06 -3.90
CA SER A 72 13.86 5.73 -5.10
C SER A 72 12.88 5.67 -6.28
N LEU A 73 12.95 6.64 -7.19
CA LEU A 73 12.21 6.69 -8.44
C LEU A 73 13.16 6.72 -9.62
N ALA A 74 13.01 5.73 -10.50
CA ALA A 74 13.85 5.59 -11.68
C ALA A 74 13.05 5.47 -12.97
N SER A 75 13.59 6.04 -14.04
CA SER A 75 13.19 5.81 -15.43
C SER A 75 14.19 4.83 -16.08
N GLN A 76 13.85 3.55 -16.13
CA GLN A 76 14.66 2.52 -16.78
C GLN A 76 14.31 2.38 -18.27
N LYS A 77 15.15 1.71 -19.06
CA LYS A 77 14.97 1.62 -20.53
C LYS A 77 13.54 1.23 -20.94
N ASN A 78 12.96 0.23 -20.27
CA ASN A 78 11.67 -0.37 -20.66
C ASN A 78 10.49 -0.05 -19.71
N HIS A 79 10.75 0.53 -18.55
CA HIS A 79 9.76 0.79 -17.50
C HIS A 79 10.22 1.89 -16.56
N MET A 80 9.30 2.47 -15.82
CA MET A 80 9.58 3.25 -14.61
C MET A 80 9.51 2.35 -13.40
N ALA A 81 10.30 2.64 -12.38
CA ALA A 81 10.40 1.83 -11.18
C ALA A 81 10.30 2.69 -9.92
N PHE A 82 9.51 2.22 -8.98
CA PHE A 82 9.55 2.66 -7.59
C PHE A 82 10.31 1.62 -6.77
N TYR A 83 11.46 2.00 -6.25
CA TYR A 83 12.23 1.19 -5.32
C TYR A 83 11.81 1.53 -3.89
N SER A 84 11.45 0.51 -3.12
CA SER A 84 10.94 0.62 -1.76
C SER A 84 11.80 -0.26 -0.85
N PHE A 85 12.82 0.33 -0.22
CA PHE A 85 13.72 -0.39 0.67
C PHE A 85 13.06 -0.73 2.02
N PHE A 86 12.08 0.06 2.44
CA PHE A 86 11.33 -0.20 3.67
C PHE A 86 10.36 -1.39 3.56
N LEU A 87 9.76 -1.62 2.39
CA LEU A 87 8.76 -2.69 2.24
C LEU A 87 9.35 -4.10 2.36
N TYR A 88 10.57 -4.35 1.90
CA TYR A 88 11.13 -5.70 1.97
C TYR A 88 11.58 -6.09 3.39
N GLN A 89 11.80 -5.10 4.26
CA GLN A 89 12.29 -5.31 5.63
C GLN A 89 11.14 -5.69 6.59
N ASP A 90 9.90 -5.35 6.23
CA ASP A 90 8.70 -5.64 7.01
C ASP A 90 7.69 -6.47 6.18
N PRO A 91 7.62 -7.79 6.42
CA PRO A 91 6.67 -8.67 5.73
C PRO A 91 5.20 -8.28 5.92
N GLU A 92 4.84 -7.65 7.04
CA GLU A 92 3.48 -7.21 7.31
C GLU A 92 3.16 -5.96 6.47
N ALA A 93 4.05 -4.97 6.43
CA ALA A 93 3.91 -3.80 5.56
C ALA A 93 3.84 -4.20 4.08
N LEU A 94 4.69 -5.13 3.64
CA LEU A 94 4.65 -5.67 2.28
C LEU A 94 3.29 -6.30 1.96
N LYS A 95 2.76 -7.12 2.88
CA LYS A 95 1.47 -7.77 2.68
C LYS A 95 0.34 -6.74 2.58
N GLN A 96 0.31 -5.75 3.47
CA GLN A 96 -0.71 -4.69 3.42
C GLN A 96 -0.64 -3.92 2.10
N PHE A 97 0.56 -3.55 1.65
CA PHE A 97 0.76 -2.89 0.36
C PHE A 97 0.24 -3.73 -0.82
N GLN A 98 0.49 -5.04 -0.82
CA GLN A 98 -0.02 -5.96 -1.84
C GLN A 98 -1.55 -6.08 -1.81
N ASP A 99 -2.15 -6.13 -0.62
CA ASP A 99 -3.60 -6.18 -0.45
C ASP A 99 -4.26 -4.88 -0.94
N GLU A 100 -3.70 -3.72 -0.63
CA GLU A 100 -4.17 -2.41 -1.12
C GLU A 100 -4.05 -2.29 -2.65
N TRP A 101 -2.93 -2.74 -3.22
CA TRP A 101 -2.75 -2.77 -4.66
C TRP A 101 -3.76 -3.70 -5.34
N LYS A 102 -4.03 -4.87 -4.75
CA LYS A 102 -5.03 -5.81 -5.26
C LYS A 102 -6.44 -5.22 -5.19
N ALA A 103 -6.76 -4.50 -4.12
CA ALA A 103 -8.06 -3.84 -3.96
C ALA A 103 -8.30 -2.74 -5.00
N SER A 104 -7.23 -2.13 -5.55
CA SER A 104 -7.34 -1.15 -6.63
C SER A 104 -7.68 -1.75 -7.99
N GLY A 105 -7.67 -3.08 -8.13
CA GLY A 105 -7.90 -3.79 -9.39
C GLY A 105 -6.74 -3.71 -10.39
N GLN A 106 -5.62 -3.07 -10.03
CA GLN A 106 -4.45 -2.95 -10.91
C GLN A 106 -3.54 -4.17 -10.79
N LYS A 107 -2.87 -4.53 -11.89
CA LYS A 107 -1.87 -5.62 -11.86
C LYS A 107 -0.59 -5.12 -11.20
N LEU A 108 -0.16 -5.80 -10.13
CA LEU A 108 1.12 -5.54 -9.48
C LEU A 108 2.24 -6.29 -10.22
N ASP A 109 3.18 -5.54 -10.79
CA ASP A 109 4.45 -6.07 -11.30
C ASP A 109 5.57 -5.65 -10.35
N MET A 110 5.99 -6.54 -9.45
CA MET A 110 7.04 -6.23 -8.46
C MET A 110 8.14 -7.28 -8.38
N GLY A 111 9.36 -6.84 -8.08
CA GLY A 111 10.43 -7.67 -7.53
C GLY A 111 10.46 -7.61 -6.00
N LYS A 112 11.55 -8.03 -5.38
CA LYS A 112 11.69 -8.02 -3.90
C LYS A 112 11.53 -6.62 -3.29
N SER A 113 12.06 -5.60 -3.96
CA SER A 113 12.09 -4.22 -3.47
C SER A 113 11.70 -3.18 -4.53
N CYS A 114 11.18 -3.60 -5.68
CA CYS A 114 10.88 -2.69 -6.79
C CYS A 114 9.51 -2.96 -7.38
N VAL A 115 8.74 -1.92 -7.63
CA VAL A 115 7.48 -1.95 -8.38
C VAL A 115 7.72 -1.34 -9.74
N ARG A 116 7.41 -2.07 -10.80
CA ARG A 116 7.64 -1.69 -12.20
C ARG A 116 6.32 -1.28 -12.84
N PHE A 117 6.33 -0.16 -13.55
CA PHE A 117 5.15 0.35 -14.25
C PHE A 117 5.55 1.10 -15.51
N LYS A 118 4.66 1.15 -16.50
CA LYS A 118 4.86 1.91 -17.75
C LYS A 118 4.00 3.16 -17.84
N LYS A 119 2.89 3.17 -17.10
CA LYS A 119 1.83 4.16 -17.13
C LYS A 119 1.42 4.45 -15.70
N ILE A 120 1.21 5.73 -15.38
CA ILE A 120 0.89 6.15 -14.01
C ILE A 120 -0.54 5.75 -13.63
N GLU A 121 -1.42 5.61 -14.62
CA GLU A 121 -2.81 5.20 -14.47
C GLU A 121 -2.94 3.76 -13.95
N ASN A 122 -1.89 2.95 -14.13
CA ASN A 122 -1.83 1.58 -13.65
C ASN A 122 -1.25 1.49 -12.22
N VAL A 123 -0.96 2.63 -11.60
CA VAL A 123 -0.34 2.72 -10.28
C VAL A 123 -1.35 3.28 -9.29
N PRO A 124 -1.80 2.51 -8.28
CA PRO A 124 -2.62 3.03 -7.20
C PRO A 124 -1.77 3.94 -6.32
N LEU A 125 -1.80 5.24 -6.63
CA LEU A 125 -1.03 6.27 -5.92
C LEU A 125 -1.33 6.28 -4.42
N ASP A 126 -2.59 6.05 -4.03
CA ASP A 126 -2.98 6.00 -2.62
C ASP A 126 -2.30 4.86 -1.87
N ALA A 127 -2.15 3.68 -2.48
CA ALA A 127 -1.43 2.57 -1.86
C ALA A 127 0.05 2.89 -1.61
N ILE A 128 0.68 3.62 -2.55
CA ILE A 128 2.07 4.08 -2.36
C ILE A 128 2.15 5.15 -1.27
N GLY A 129 1.24 6.13 -1.29
CA GLY A 129 1.17 7.18 -0.27
C GLY A 129 1.00 6.59 1.13
N ASN A 130 0.04 5.67 1.29
CA ASN A 130 -0.22 4.97 2.55
C ASN A 130 1.01 4.17 3.01
N ALA A 131 1.66 3.44 2.11
CA ALA A 131 2.87 2.68 2.44
C ALA A 131 4.01 3.58 2.93
N VAL A 132 4.23 4.73 2.28
CA VAL A 132 5.26 5.70 2.68
C VAL A 132 4.91 6.36 4.02
N ALA A 133 3.65 6.73 4.24
CA ALA A 133 3.20 7.41 5.46
C ALA A 133 3.31 6.54 6.73
N ARG A 134 3.27 5.22 6.58
CA ARG A 134 3.31 4.26 7.71
C ARG A 134 4.66 4.19 8.41
N VAL A 135 5.74 4.60 7.74
CA VAL A 135 7.10 4.38 8.22
C VAL A 135 7.72 5.71 8.64
N SER A 136 7.91 5.90 9.94
CA SER A 136 8.72 6.99 10.48
C SER A 136 10.22 6.71 10.33
N VAL A 137 11.04 7.76 10.38
CA VAL A 137 12.51 7.63 10.34
C VAL A 137 13.02 6.73 11.47
N ASP A 138 12.51 6.90 12.68
CA ASP A 138 12.96 6.13 13.85
C ASP A 138 12.63 4.64 13.71
N GLN A 139 11.41 4.32 13.25
CA GLN A 139 11.02 2.94 12.95
C GLN A 139 11.89 2.33 11.85
N TYR A 140 12.21 3.12 10.82
CA TYR A 140 13.02 2.64 9.72
C TYR A 140 14.46 2.35 10.15
N VAL A 141 15.09 3.25 10.90
CA VAL A 141 16.45 3.08 11.42
C VAL A 141 16.51 1.86 12.34
N ALA A 142 15.57 1.72 13.28
CA ALA A 142 15.54 0.58 14.19
C ALA A 142 15.35 -0.76 13.45
N ALA A 143 14.48 -0.82 12.44
CA ALA A 143 14.29 -2.02 11.63
C ALA A 143 15.55 -2.36 10.82
N TYR A 144 16.24 -1.34 10.32
CA TYR A 144 17.46 -1.48 9.55
C TYR A 144 18.63 -2.01 10.40
N GLU A 145 18.88 -1.44 11.58
CA GLU A 145 19.91 -1.92 12.52
C GLU A 145 19.64 -3.37 12.94
N ALA A 146 18.39 -3.72 13.27
CA ALA A 146 18.01 -5.08 13.62
C ALA A 146 18.25 -6.07 12.47
N ALA A 147 18.08 -5.64 11.22
CA ALA A 147 18.37 -6.46 10.05
C ALA A 147 19.88 -6.69 9.85
N LEU A 148 20.72 -5.71 10.21
CA LEU A 148 22.18 -5.84 10.17
C LEU A 148 22.71 -6.76 11.28
N ASP A 149 22.19 -6.68 12.49
CA ASP A 149 22.57 -7.56 13.61
C ASP A 149 22.19 -9.03 13.38
N GLY A 150 21.20 -9.26 12.51
CA GLY A 150 20.78 -10.57 12.04
C GLY A 150 21.56 -11.08 10.83
N TYR A 151 22.38 -10.24 10.19
CA TYR A 151 23.10 -10.59 8.97
C TYR A 151 24.15 -11.67 9.26
N GLY A 152 24.02 -12.83 8.61
CA GLY A 152 24.88 -14.01 8.85
C GLY A 152 24.27 -15.10 9.74
N LYS A 153 23.08 -14.88 10.34
CA LYS A 153 22.34 -15.92 11.04
C LYS A 153 21.32 -16.58 10.09
N PRO A 154 21.14 -17.91 10.11
CA PRO A 154 20.11 -18.55 9.30
C PRO A 154 18.73 -17.99 9.69
N ARG A 155 17.99 -17.47 8.70
CA ARG A 155 16.61 -17.03 8.88
C ARG A 155 15.75 -18.23 9.32
N THR A 156 15.62 -18.43 10.62
CA THR A 156 14.57 -19.28 11.15
C THR A 156 13.25 -18.54 10.97
N ALA A 157 12.27 -19.20 10.33
CA ALA A 157 10.95 -18.64 10.10
C ALA A 157 10.39 -18.05 11.41
N ALA A 158 10.17 -16.74 11.43
CA ALA A 158 9.76 -16.00 12.61
C ALA A 158 8.47 -16.59 13.20
N LYS A 159 8.59 -17.19 14.40
CA LYS A 159 7.43 -17.55 15.23
C LYS A 159 6.69 -16.27 15.60
N LYS A 160 5.41 -16.20 15.25
CA LYS A 160 4.43 -15.23 15.78
C LYS A 160 4.59 -15.10 17.30
N LYS A 161 4.99 -13.93 17.80
CA LYS A 161 4.69 -13.55 19.18
C LYS A 161 3.54 -12.55 19.16
N ALA A 162 2.45 -13.02 19.75
CA ALA A 162 1.16 -12.40 19.80
C ALA A 162 1.17 -11.09 20.61
N SER A 163 0.54 -10.08 20.02
CA SER A 163 -0.10 -9.00 20.74
C SER A 163 -1.24 -9.57 21.60
N LYS A 164 -1.27 -9.21 22.90
CA LYS A 164 -2.49 -8.99 23.70
C LYS A 164 -2.14 -8.59 25.13
N LYS A 165 -2.39 -7.33 25.47
CA LYS A 165 -2.86 -6.97 26.81
C LYS A 165 -3.90 -5.86 26.70
N LYS A 166 -5.18 -6.24 26.78
CA LYS A 166 -6.29 -5.38 27.20
C LYS A 166 -6.96 -6.09 28.39
N PRO A 167 -7.27 -5.40 29.50
CA PRO A 167 -7.69 -6.06 30.73
C PRO A 167 -9.15 -6.51 30.63
N ALA A 168 -9.43 -7.74 31.06
CA ALA A 168 -10.79 -8.29 31.13
C ALA A 168 -11.32 -8.21 32.56
N ALA A 169 -12.57 -7.77 32.65
CA ALA A 169 -13.35 -7.50 33.84
C ALA A 169 -13.65 -8.74 34.71
N LYS A 170 -14.00 -8.44 35.97
CA LYS A 170 -14.36 -9.35 37.05
C LYS A 170 -15.41 -10.41 36.66
N LYS A 171 -15.15 -11.64 37.09
CA LYS A 171 -16.03 -12.81 37.02
C LYS A 171 -16.93 -12.85 38.26
N ALA A 172 -18.26 -12.88 38.07
CA ALA A 172 -19.21 -13.32 39.09
C ALA A 172 -19.94 -14.56 38.58
N ALA A 173 -19.90 -15.61 39.40
CA ALA A 173 -20.35 -16.96 39.09
C ALA A 173 -21.88 -17.10 39.18
N LYS A 174 -22.47 -18.02 38.40
CA LYS A 174 -23.66 -18.77 38.82
C LYS A 174 -23.71 -20.15 38.13
N LYS A 175 -23.95 -21.15 38.98
CA LYS A 175 -24.02 -22.60 38.75
C LYS A 175 -25.22 -22.99 37.88
N ALA A 176 -25.07 -24.10 37.14
CA ALA A 176 -26.12 -24.86 36.47
C ALA A 176 -27.15 -25.45 37.48
N PRO A 177 -28.30 -26.01 37.04
CA PRO A 177 -28.27 -27.36 36.45
C PRO A 177 -29.26 -27.61 35.30
N ALA A 178 -29.00 -28.69 34.55
CA ALA A 178 -29.93 -29.33 33.63
C ALA A 178 -30.78 -30.38 34.36
N LYS A 179 -32.04 -30.59 33.95
CA LYS A 179 -32.60 -31.92 33.60
C LYS A 179 -34.10 -31.90 33.21
N LYS A 180 -34.34 -32.63 32.10
CA LYS A 180 -35.40 -33.62 31.79
C LYS A 180 -36.84 -33.20 31.44
N ALA A 181 -37.22 -33.70 30.24
CA ALA A 181 -38.48 -34.35 29.84
C ALA A 181 -39.73 -33.43 29.72
N ALA A 182 -40.70 -33.64 28.82
CA ALA A 182 -41.15 -34.83 28.12
C ALA A 182 -41.95 -34.51 26.83
N LYS A 183 -42.00 -35.52 25.95
CA LYS A 183 -42.95 -35.88 24.87
C LYS A 183 -44.20 -34.98 24.60
N LYS A 184 -44.45 -34.66 23.32
CA LYS A 184 -45.53 -35.22 22.46
C LYS A 184 -45.57 -34.53 21.08
N ALA A 185 -45.73 -35.33 20.02
CA ALA A 185 -46.06 -34.94 18.64
C ALA A 185 -47.61 -34.82 18.47
N PRO A 186 -48.19 -34.66 17.26
CA PRO A 186 -47.86 -33.87 16.06
C PRO A 186 -49.09 -33.03 15.57
N ALA A 187 -49.03 -32.53 14.32
CA ALA A 187 -50.15 -32.15 13.44
C ALA A 187 -50.68 -30.69 13.62
N LYS A 188 -51.16 -29.97 12.61
CA LYS A 188 -51.43 -30.22 11.18
C LYS A 188 -51.80 -28.85 10.56
N LYS A 189 -51.61 -28.74 9.23
CA LYS A 189 -52.39 -27.91 8.28
C LYS A 189 -52.26 -26.39 8.46
N ALA A 190 -52.38 -25.53 7.47
CA ALA A 190 -52.60 -25.48 6.03
C ALA A 190 -52.62 -23.95 5.76
N ALA A 191 -52.53 -23.35 4.58
CA ALA A 191 -52.51 -23.77 3.21
C ALA A 191 -52.09 -22.53 2.38
N LYS A 192 -51.49 -22.83 1.23
CA LYS A 192 -51.72 -22.23 -0.10
C LYS A 192 -51.90 -20.71 -0.25
N LYS A 193 -51.00 -20.05 -0.99
CA LYS A 193 -50.94 -19.96 -2.48
C LYS A 193 -51.91 -18.91 -3.03
N SER A 194 -51.35 -17.92 -3.73
CA SER A 194 -51.66 -17.51 -5.12
C SER A 194 -51.22 -16.05 -5.31
N THR A 195 -50.17 -15.74 -6.05
CA THR A 195 -49.97 -15.68 -7.51
C THR A 195 -50.77 -14.61 -8.26
N LYS A 196 -50.01 -13.93 -9.13
CA LYS A 196 -50.36 -13.22 -10.37
C LYS A 196 -50.92 -11.80 -10.21
N LYS A 197 -50.70 -10.85 -11.13
CA LYS A 197 -49.86 -10.64 -12.34
C LYS A 197 -50.39 -9.33 -12.97
N VAL A 198 -49.61 -8.72 -13.86
CA VAL A 198 -50.03 -7.75 -14.91
C VAL A 198 -50.24 -6.32 -14.39
N GLY A 199 -49.80 -5.24 -15.04
CA GLY A 199 -49.05 -5.06 -16.28
C GLY A 199 -49.05 -3.59 -16.73
N ALA A 200 -48.10 -3.28 -17.63
CA ALA A 200 -48.11 -2.30 -18.72
C ALA A 200 -48.72 -0.88 -18.53
N LYS A 201 -47.95 0.17 -18.87
CA LYS A 201 -48.10 0.85 -20.18
C LYS A 201 -47.03 1.93 -20.44
N LYS A 202 -46.79 2.07 -21.74
CA LYS A 202 -45.91 2.93 -22.52
C LYS A 202 -46.59 4.29 -22.77
N ALA A 203 -45.83 5.39 -22.84
CA ALA A 203 -46.22 6.57 -23.64
C ALA A 203 -44.97 7.38 -24.04
N ALA A 204 -44.85 7.59 -25.35
CA ALA A 204 -43.93 8.51 -25.99
C ALA A 204 -44.70 9.79 -26.36
N ALA A 205 -44.03 10.95 -26.39
CA ALA A 205 -44.51 12.12 -27.13
C ALA A 205 -43.34 13.00 -27.61
N LYS A 206 -43.16 13.04 -28.94
CA LYS A 206 -42.51 14.12 -29.71
C LYS A 206 -43.48 15.30 -29.87
N LYS A 207 -42.97 16.53 -29.92
CA LYS A 207 -43.36 17.70 -30.77
C LYS A 207 -42.41 18.86 -30.40
N LYS A 208 -41.56 19.42 -31.28
CA LYS A 208 -41.69 20.23 -32.53
C LYS A 208 -41.58 21.74 -32.28
N ALA A 209 -40.78 22.40 -33.14
CA ALA A 209 -40.65 23.86 -33.42
C ALA A 209 -39.93 24.70 -32.35
N THR A 210 -39.10 25.73 -32.65
CA THR A 210 -39.25 26.76 -33.69
C THR A 210 -37.93 27.49 -33.99
N THR A 211 -37.78 27.90 -35.25
CA THR A 211 -36.86 28.87 -35.87
C THR A 211 -36.74 30.24 -35.17
N LYS A 212 -35.51 30.77 -35.11
CA LYS A 212 -35.02 32.17 -35.15
C LYS A 212 -33.61 32.14 -34.51
N ARG A 213 -32.53 32.68 -35.08
CA ARG A 213 -32.33 33.85 -35.92
C ARG A 213 -30.94 33.74 -36.55
#